data_AF-A0A660XCS7-F1
#
_entry.id   AF-A0A660XCS7-F1
#
_cell.length_a   1.000
_cell.length_b   1.000
_cell.length_c   1.000
_cell.angle_alpha   90.00
_cell.angle_beta   90.00
_cell.angle_gamma   90.00
#
_symmetry.space_group_name_H-M   'P 1'
#
loop_
_entity.id
_entity.type
_entity.pdbx_description
1 polymer ?
#
loop_
_entity_poly.entity_id
_entity_poly.type
_entity_poly.pdbx_seq_one_letter_code
_entity_poly.pdbx_strand_id
1 'polypeptide(L)'
;MPYPKDLIDDIIMALDNAGFEIRNYYDVKEKKVVLLTESLGYYEEMDEKELPDWQREEMELARRIESESGRYIYINPLPSYEKYNLMQEFASKQENERLSELLEVALLNLVSSPMANNFSLGMFLDKDLTQGLYELKNI
;
A
#
# COMPACT_ATOMS: atom_id res chain seq x y z
N MET A 1 17.49 -0.76 27.72
CA MET A 1 16.34 -1.68 27.95
C MET A 1 16.05 -2.36 26.64
N PRO A 2 15.85 -3.68 26.60
CA PRO A 2 15.36 -4.35 25.40
C PRO A 2 13.99 -3.78 25.03
N TYR A 3 13.68 -3.71 23.73
CA TYR A 3 12.33 -3.34 23.29
C TYR A 3 11.31 -4.36 23.80
N PRO A 4 10.08 -3.92 24.18
CA PRO A 4 9.02 -4.84 24.57
C PRO A 4 8.76 -5.83 23.44
N LYS A 5 8.51 -7.11 23.78
CA LYS A 5 8.22 -8.15 22.79
C LYS A 5 7.04 -7.75 21.88
N ASP A 6 6.00 -7.18 22.47
CA ASP A 6 4.80 -6.76 21.75
C ASP A 6 5.10 -5.71 20.66
N LEU A 7 5.99 -4.76 20.94
CA LEU A 7 6.43 -3.79 19.93
C LEU A 7 7.20 -4.44 18.77
N ILE A 8 8.03 -5.43 19.07
CA ILE A 8 8.76 -6.17 18.03
C ILE A 8 7.79 -6.96 17.16
N ASP A 9 6.81 -7.63 17.77
CA ASP A 9 5.77 -8.37 17.07
C ASP A 9 4.93 -7.42 16.17
N ASP A 10 4.57 -6.24 16.68
CA ASP A 10 3.85 -5.20 15.91
C ASP A 10 4.66 -4.71 14.70
N ILE A 11 5.97 -4.49 14.87
CA ILE A 11 6.86 -4.09 13.77
C ILE A 11 6.96 -5.20 12.73
N ILE A 12 7.08 -6.46 13.15
CA ILE A 12 7.11 -7.62 12.22
C ILE A 12 5.79 -7.67 11.43
N MET A 13 4.65 -7.55 12.10
CA MET A 13 3.35 -7.53 11.43
C MET A 13 3.23 -6.35 10.46
N ALA A 14 3.71 -5.17 10.83
CA ALA A 14 3.70 -3.99 9.95
C ALA A 14 4.61 -4.17 8.72
N LEU A 15 5.76 -4.84 8.87
CA LEU A 15 6.65 -5.20 7.77
C LEU A 15 6.00 -6.22 6.83
N ASP A 16 5.24 -7.18 7.33
CA ASP A 16 4.53 -8.17 6.50
C ASP A 16 3.25 -7.61 5.85
N ASN A 17 2.70 -6.51 6.39
CA ASN A 17 1.46 -5.91 5.90
C ASN A 17 1.69 -5.04 4.65
N ALA A 18 2.05 -5.69 3.53
CA ALA A 18 2.20 -5.06 2.22
C ALA A 18 0.83 -4.82 1.54
N GLY A 19 0.02 -3.92 2.09
CA GLY A 19 -1.24 -3.45 1.49
C GLY A 19 -1.08 -2.06 0.88
N PHE A 20 -1.69 -1.81 -0.29
CA PHE A 20 -1.63 -0.48 -0.94
C PHE A 20 -2.33 0.63 -0.13
N GLU A 21 -3.31 0.25 0.69
CA GLU A 21 -4.18 1.19 1.41
C GLU A 21 -3.76 1.39 2.86
N ILE A 22 -2.87 0.55 3.42
CA ILE A 22 -2.51 0.62 4.84
C ILE A 22 -1.06 1.07 4.98
N ARG A 23 -0.85 2.19 5.68
CA ARG A 23 0.49 2.70 6.02
C ARG A 23 0.73 2.54 7.51
N ASN A 24 1.85 1.91 7.87
CA ASN A 24 2.27 1.74 9.26
C ASN A 24 3.41 2.71 9.58
N TYR A 25 3.37 3.31 10.77
CA TYR A 25 4.41 4.19 11.27
C TYR A 25 4.82 3.78 12.67
N TYR A 26 6.12 3.85 12.97
CA TYR A 26 6.61 3.76 14.32
C TYR A 26 6.62 5.16 14.96
N ASP A 27 5.84 5.35 16.03
CA ASP A 27 5.88 6.56 16.86
C ASP A 27 7.04 6.46 17.85
N VAL A 28 8.11 7.21 17.60
CA VAL A 28 9.34 7.20 18.41
C VAL A 28 9.08 7.66 19.85
N LYS A 29 8.12 8.57 20.04
CA LYS A 29 7.82 9.15 21.35
C LYS A 29 7.06 8.15 22.22
N GLU A 30 6.00 7.56 21.68
CA GLU A 30 5.12 6.65 22.40
C GLU A 30 5.60 5.18 22.34
N LYS A 31 6.61 4.89 21.51
CA LYS A 31 7.20 3.56 21.30
C LYS A 31 6.15 2.51 20.92
N LYS A 32 5.32 2.84 19.93
CA LYS A 32 4.27 1.98 19.39
C LYS A 32 4.17 2.09 17.89
N VAL A 33 3.62 1.07 17.25
CA VAL A 33 3.20 1.15 15.85
C VAL A 33 1.81 1.80 15.81
N VAL A 34 1.62 2.71 14.85
CA VAL A 34 0.33 3.31 14.53
C VAL A 34 0.01 3.02 13.07
N LEU A 35 -1.28 2.81 12.81
CA LEU A 35 -1.79 2.45 11.50
C LEU A 35 -2.60 3.62 10.94
N LEU A 36 -2.45 3.85 9.64
CA LEU A 36 -3.18 4.86 8.91
C LEU A 36 -3.74 4.23 7.63
N THR A 37 -5.06 4.23 7.49
CA THR A 37 -5.79 3.72 6.32
C THR A 37 -5.99 4.78 5.24
N GLU A 38 -6.14 6.04 5.63
CA GLU A 38 -6.38 7.14 4.69
C GLU A 38 -5.35 8.26 4.81
N SER A 39 -5.17 9.07 3.76
CA SER A 39 -4.25 10.21 3.80
C SER A 39 -4.91 11.43 4.44
N LEU A 40 -4.13 12.44 4.86
CA LEU A 40 -4.73 13.68 5.33
C LEU A 40 -5.58 14.35 4.25
N GLY A 41 -5.12 14.33 2.99
CA GLY A 41 -5.86 14.87 1.86
C GLY A 41 -7.24 14.23 1.64
N TYR A 42 -7.41 12.95 1.97
CA TYR A 42 -8.72 12.30 1.94
C TYR A 42 -9.69 12.96 2.96
N TYR A 43 -9.23 13.18 4.19
CA TYR A 43 -10.05 13.77 5.23
C TYR A 43 -10.32 15.27 5.05
N GLU A 44 -9.40 16.01 4.42
CA GLU A 44 -9.59 17.44 4.13
C GLU A 44 -10.78 17.72 3.19
N GLU A 45 -11.20 16.72 2.41
CA GLU A 45 -12.39 16.80 1.56
C GLU A 45 -13.71 16.49 2.29
N MET A 46 -13.65 16.07 3.56
CA MET A 46 -14.81 15.66 4.36
C MET A 46 -15.22 16.74 5.39
N ASP A 47 -16.51 16.79 5.75
CA ASP A 47 -16.94 17.57 6.91
C ASP A 47 -16.63 16.79 8.20
N GLU A 48 -15.67 17.30 8.99
CA GLU A 48 -15.23 16.72 10.26
C GLU A 48 -16.37 16.43 11.25
N LYS A 49 -17.48 17.18 11.15
CA LYS A 49 -18.66 16.99 12.02
C LYS A 49 -19.47 15.76 11.66
N GLU A 50 -19.36 15.29 10.42
CA GLU A 50 -20.06 14.10 9.93
C GLU A 50 -19.22 12.83 10.13
N LEU A 51 -17.94 12.98 10.48
CA LEU A 51 -17.07 11.84 10.76
C LEU A 51 -17.43 11.18 12.10
N PRO A 52 -17.54 9.84 12.14
CA PRO A 52 -17.56 9.08 13.38
C PRO A 52 -16.24 9.26 14.14
N ASP A 53 -16.28 9.03 15.45
CA ASP A 53 -15.15 9.34 16.34
C ASP A 53 -13.84 8.66 15.91
N TRP A 54 -13.90 7.41 15.46
CA TRP A 54 -12.72 6.68 15.00
C TRP A 54 -12.07 7.32 13.76
N GLN A 55 -12.85 7.86 12.81
CA GLN A 55 -12.31 8.60 11.66
C GLN A 55 -11.72 9.94 12.08
N ARG A 56 -12.32 10.61 13.06
CA ARG A 56 -11.77 11.86 13.61
C ARG A 56 -10.42 11.62 14.30
N GLU A 57 -10.30 10.54 15.07
CA GLU A 57 -9.05 10.13 15.71
C GLU A 57 -7.96 9.80 14.69
N GLU A 58 -8.33 9.14 13.60
CA GLU A 58 -7.42 8.81 12.50
C GLU A 58 -7.00 10.05 11.69
N MET A 59 -7.92 10.97 11.41
CA MET A 59 -7.60 12.28 10.81
C MET A 59 -6.61 13.06 11.68
N GLU A 60 -6.82 13.10 13.00
CA GLU A 60 -5.89 13.74 13.93
C GLU A 60 -4.52 13.05 13.94
N LEU A 61 -4.48 11.72 13.78
CA LEU A 61 -3.23 10.99 13.58
C LEU A 61 -2.54 11.41 12.27
N ALA A 62 -3.27 11.50 11.16
CA ALA A 62 -2.74 11.96 9.88
C ALA A 62 -2.13 13.37 10.00
N ARG A 63 -2.85 14.31 10.64
CA ARG A 63 -2.34 15.68 10.93
C ARG A 63 -1.03 15.65 11.71
N ARG A 64 -0.93 14.80 12.74
CA ARG A 64 0.31 14.67 13.54
C ARG A 64 1.46 14.07 12.73
N ILE A 65 1.21 13.08 11.89
CA ILE A 65 2.24 12.46 11.05
C ILE A 65 2.86 13.49 10.10
N GLU A 66 2.04 14.35 9.48
CA GLU A 66 2.54 15.39 8.57
C GLU A 66 3.23 16.56 9.29
N SER A 67 2.72 16.97 10.45
CA SER A 67 3.23 18.14 11.17
C SER A 67 4.44 17.86 12.08
N GLU A 68 4.55 16.66 12.65
CA GLU A 68 5.60 16.30 13.61
C GLU A 68 6.77 15.57 12.92
N SER A 69 7.55 16.31 12.14
CA SER A 69 8.73 15.78 11.44
C SER A 69 9.70 15.05 12.38
N GLY A 70 10.06 13.82 12.01
CA GLY A 70 11.02 12.98 12.75
C GLY A 70 10.44 12.17 13.92
N ARG A 71 9.17 12.37 14.30
CA ARG A 71 8.52 11.54 15.32
C ARG A 71 8.00 10.21 14.76
N TYR A 72 7.42 10.25 13.56
CA TYR A 72 6.80 9.09 12.93
C TYR A 72 7.72 8.55 11.83
N ILE A 73 8.20 7.33 12.01
CA ILE A 73 9.06 6.65 11.03
C ILE A 73 8.18 5.70 10.21
N TYR A 74 8.06 5.95 8.92
CA TYR A 74 7.33 5.05 8.02
C TYR A 74 7.97 3.66 8.03
N ILE A 75 7.17 2.63 8.31
CA ILE A 75 7.58 1.23 8.22
C ILE A 75 7.30 0.80 6.79
N ASN A 76 8.34 0.78 5.96
CA ASN A 76 8.22 0.32 4.60
C ASN A 76 7.97 -1.20 4.60
N PRO A 77 6.81 -1.68 4.11
CA PRO A 77 6.52 -3.11 4.08
C PRO A 77 7.57 -3.85 3.27
N LEU A 78 7.89 -5.07 3.68
CA LEU A 78 8.73 -5.95 2.89
C LEU A 78 7.96 -6.37 1.63
N PRO A 79 8.62 -6.39 0.45
CA PRO A 79 8.01 -6.98 -0.72
C PRO A 79 7.69 -8.45 -0.44
N SER A 80 6.40 -8.75 -0.40
CA SER A 80 5.93 -10.13 -0.23
C SER A 80 6.08 -10.86 -1.56
N TYR A 81 7.16 -11.63 -1.70
CA TYR A 81 7.29 -12.61 -2.79
C TYR A 81 6.16 -13.65 -2.74
N GLU A 82 5.57 -13.89 -1.57
CA GLU A 82 4.42 -14.79 -1.43
C GLU A 82 3.20 -14.28 -2.21
N LYS A 83 2.82 -12.99 -2.06
CA LYS A 83 1.73 -12.40 -2.86
C LYS A 83 2.06 -12.45 -4.35
N TYR A 84 3.29 -12.15 -4.72
CA TYR A 84 3.74 -12.26 -6.11
C TYR A 84 3.65 -13.70 -6.65
N ASN A 85 4.08 -14.69 -5.87
CA ASN A 85 4.00 -16.10 -6.21
C ASN A 85 2.55 -16.56 -6.37
N LEU A 86 1.64 -16.10 -5.50
CA LEU A 86 0.20 -16.36 -5.65
C LEU A 86 -0.36 -15.75 -6.95
N MET A 87 0.07 -14.54 -7.32
CA MET A 87 -0.32 -13.93 -8.60
C MET A 87 0.24 -14.70 -9.80
N GLN A 88 1.48 -15.20 -9.73
CA GLN A 88 2.05 -16.07 -10.77
C GLN A 88 1.30 -17.42 -10.86
N GLU A 89 1.00 -18.04 -9.72
CA GLU A 89 0.24 -19.29 -9.67
C GLU A 89 -1.16 -19.09 -10.26
N PHE A 90 -1.82 -17.97 -9.96
CA PHE A 90 -3.09 -17.62 -10.58
C PHE A 90 -2.95 -17.43 -12.09
N ALA A 91 -1.96 -16.65 -12.56
CA ALA A 91 -1.76 -16.38 -13.98
C ALA A 91 -1.54 -17.68 -14.77
N SER A 92 -0.69 -18.58 -14.28
CA SER A 92 -0.38 -19.86 -14.94
C SER A 92 -1.52 -20.88 -14.96
N LYS A 93 -2.57 -20.68 -14.15
CA LYS A 93 -3.74 -21.58 -14.09
C LYS A 93 -4.89 -21.15 -15.00
N GLN A 94 -4.75 -20.06 -15.75
CA GLN A 94 -5.81 -19.61 -16.64
C GLN A 94 -5.94 -20.53 -17.86
N GLU A 95 -7.17 -20.99 -18.14
CA GLU A 95 -7.44 -21.84 -19.31
C GLU A 95 -7.23 -21.10 -20.65
N ASN A 96 -7.33 -19.77 -20.63
CA ASN A 96 -7.08 -18.93 -21.78
C ASN A 96 -5.58 -18.55 -21.84
N GLU A 97 -4.86 -19.17 -22.77
CA GLU A 97 -3.41 -18.97 -22.97
C GLU A 97 -3.05 -17.48 -23.15
N ARG A 98 -3.83 -16.73 -23.94
CA ARG A 98 -3.59 -15.30 -24.16
C ARG A 98 -3.77 -14.48 -22.87
N LEU A 99 -4.72 -14.86 -22.01
CA LEU A 99 -4.90 -14.21 -20.70
C LEU A 99 -3.72 -14.52 -19.77
N SER A 100 -3.27 -15.78 -19.75
CA SER A 100 -2.09 -16.20 -18.98
C SER A 100 -0.86 -15.37 -19.37
N GLU A 101 -0.56 -15.27 -20.66
CA GLU A 101 0.58 -14.51 -21.19
C GLU A 101 0.50 -13.02 -20.81
N LEU A 102 -0.69 -12.40 -20.92
CA LEU A 102 -0.87 -10.99 -20.56
C LEU A 102 -0.66 -10.74 -19.06
N LEU A 103 -1.14 -11.65 -18.20
CA LEU A 103 -0.95 -11.55 -16.75
C LEU A 103 0.52 -11.74 -16.36
N GLU A 104 1.23 -12.68 -17.00
CA GLU A 104 2.66 -12.91 -16.76
C GLU A 104 3.51 -11.68 -17.13
N VAL A 105 3.23 -11.04 -18.28
CA VAL A 105 3.91 -9.81 -18.70
C VAL A 105 3.64 -8.67 -17.72
N ALA A 106 2.39 -8.50 -17.26
CA ALA A 106 2.04 -7.48 -16.28
C ALA A 106 2.80 -7.68 -14.95
N LEU A 107 2.92 -8.93 -14.49
CA LEU A 107 3.65 -9.28 -13.27
C LEU A 107 5.17 -9.05 -13.40
N LEU A 108 5.76 -9.33 -14.55
CA LEU A 108 7.18 -9.04 -14.80
C LEU A 108 7.48 -7.53 -14.75
N ASN A 109 6.57 -6.71 -15.28
CA ASN A 109 6.69 -5.25 -15.25
C ASN A 109 6.54 -4.66 -13.85
N LEU A 110 5.69 -5.25 -13.00
CA LEU A 110 5.56 -4.88 -11.59
C LEU A 110 6.88 -5.03 -10.81
N VAL A 111 7.63 -6.10 -11.08
CA VAL A 111 8.91 -6.38 -10.40
C VAL A 111 10.08 -5.61 -11.02
N SER A 112 9.98 -5.29 -12.31
CA SER A 112 11.05 -4.62 -13.07
C SER A 112 10.98 -3.08 -13.01
N SER A 113 9.92 -2.50 -12.46
CA SER A 113 9.76 -1.04 -12.37
C SER A 113 10.64 -0.45 -11.26
N PRO A 114 11.57 0.48 -11.57
CA PRO A 114 12.38 1.17 -10.55
C PRO A 114 11.57 2.07 -9.61
N MET A 115 10.26 2.23 -9.88
CA MET A 115 9.33 3.12 -9.18
C MET A 115 8.46 2.40 -8.14
N ALA A 116 8.65 1.11 -7.87
CA ALA A 116 7.96 0.43 -6.76
C ALA A 116 8.40 0.94 -5.37
N ASN A 117 9.43 1.79 -5.31
CA ASN A 117 9.97 2.36 -4.07
C ASN A 117 9.68 3.85 -3.86
N ASN A 118 9.02 4.59 -4.77
CA ASN A 118 8.65 5.99 -4.52
C ASN A 118 7.53 6.50 -5.46
N PHE A 119 6.43 6.93 -4.83
CA PHE A 119 5.46 7.95 -5.27
C PHE A 119 4.64 7.81 -6.57
N SER A 120 3.33 7.99 -6.38
CA SER A 120 2.31 8.52 -7.30
C SER A 120 1.82 7.62 -8.43
N LEU A 121 0.69 6.94 -8.19
CA LEU A 121 -0.15 6.27 -9.19
C LEU A 121 -0.85 7.23 -10.19
N GLY A 122 -0.52 8.53 -10.16
CA GLY A 122 -1.29 9.56 -10.86
C GLY A 122 -0.95 9.80 -12.33
N MET A 123 0.15 9.28 -12.87
CA MET A 123 0.51 9.51 -14.27
C MET A 123 1.32 8.33 -14.80
N PHE A 124 1.20 8.06 -16.11
CA PHE A 124 1.91 7.02 -16.87
C PHE A 124 1.25 5.64 -16.88
N LEU A 125 0.02 5.59 -17.39
CA LEU A 125 -0.39 4.42 -18.17
C LEU A 125 0.30 4.52 -19.54
N ASP A 126 1.11 3.50 -19.84
CA ASP A 126 1.72 3.30 -21.15
C ASP A 126 0.63 3.18 -22.23
N LYS A 127 0.91 3.64 -23.45
CA LYS A 127 -0.06 3.61 -24.56
C LYS A 127 -0.49 2.17 -24.89
N ASP A 128 0.41 1.22 -24.69
CA ASP A 128 0.15 -0.21 -24.95
C ASP A 128 -0.79 -0.82 -23.88
N LEU A 129 -0.70 -0.37 -22.63
CA LEU A 129 -1.63 -0.72 -21.55
C LEU A 129 -3.03 -0.14 -21.79
N THR A 130 -3.10 1.07 -22.35
CA THR A 130 -4.38 1.71 -22.67
C THR A 130 -5.12 0.92 -23.75
N GLN A 131 -4.39 0.41 -24.74
CA GLN A 131 -4.93 -0.44 -25.81
C GLN A 131 -5.44 -1.79 -25.26
N GLY A 132 -4.64 -2.49 -24.43
CA GLY A 132 -5.04 -3.76 -23.83
C GLY A 132 -6.24 -3.66 -22.87
N LEU A 133 -6.35 -2.56 -22.11
CA LEU A 133 -7.51 -2.30 -21.25
C LEU A 133 -8.77 -1.87 -22.03
N TYR A 134 -8.61 -1.21 -23.19
CA TYR A 134 -9.72 -0.89 -24.08
C TYR A 134 -10.34 -2.14 -24.72
N GLU A 135 -9.52 -3.14 -25.01
CA GLU A 135 -9.98 -4.43 -25.55
C GLU A 135 -10.79 -5.21 -24.50
N LEU A 136 -10.43 -5.15 -23.21
CA LEU A 136 -11.16 -5.78 -22.11
C LEU A 136 -12.57 -5.20 -21.84
N LYS A 137 -12.83 -3.94 -22.19
CA LYS A 137 -14.16 -3.32 -22.01
C LYS A 137 -15.19 -3.74 -23.07
N ASN A 138 -14.77 -4.46 -24.10
CA ASN A 138 -15.59 -4.83 -25.26
C ASN A 138 -15.76 -6.34 -25.42
N ILE A 139 -15.55 -7.11 -24.34
CA ILE A 139 -15.80 -8.57 -24.27
C ILE A 139 -16.88 -8.84 -23.23
#